data_AF-A0A100WWV3-F1
#
_entry.id   AF-A0A100WWV3-F1
#
_cell.length_a   1.000
_cell.length_b   1.000
_cell.length_c   1.000
_cell.angle_alpha   90.00
_cell.angle_beta   90.00
_cell.angle_gamma   90.00
#
_symmetry.space_group_name_H-M   'P 1'
#
loop_
_entity.id
_entity.type
_entity.pdbx_description
1 polymer ?
#
loop_
_entity_poly.entity_id
_entity_poly.type
_entity_poly.pdbx_seq_one_letter_code
_entity_poly.pdbx_strand_id
1 'polypeptide(L)'
;MIDHQAPVARMGDLIATLANRSVEEHEMEPDASMELENRIAKSARFDTDFDTETLGPPSGYICPDCNGSLASVGEGNYRCRVGHAWTPDALLRARDEEVERALWIALRSLQEKSKLSRRLADKAGPGLIADRYIDLAAEAEHAVAVLSDRLSAVSQTQEDSGG
;
A
#
# COMPACT_ATOMS: atom_id res chain seq x y z
N MET A 1 7.19 -4.18 -33.77
CA MET A 1 7.25 -3.34 -34.98
C MET A 1 7.63 -1.94 -34.50
N ILE A 2 8.65 -1.31 -35.06
CA ILE A 2 9.11 0.03 -34.66
C ILE A 2 8.81 0.95 -35.83
N ASP A 3 8.01 1.99 -35.60
CA ASP A 3 7.59 2.91 -36.66
C ASP A 3 8.71 3.89 -37.05
N HIS A 4 9.53 4.31 -36.08
CA HIS A 4 10.69 5.17 -36.32
C HIS A 4 11.85 4.87 -35.37
N GLN A 5 13.08 4.93 -35.89
CA GLN A 5 14.32 4.87 -35.12
C GLN A 5 15.27 5.97 -35.60
N ALA A 6 15.86 6.73 -34.68
CA ALA A 6 16.84 7.76 -35.02
C ALA A 6 17.96 7.83 -33.96
N PRO A 7 19.18 8.25 -34.35
CA PRO A 7 20.22 8.62 -33.39
C PRO A 7 19.77 9.81 -32.53
N VAL A 8 20.24 9.88 -31.27
CA VAL A 8 19.92 10.97 -30.33
C VAL A 8 20.11 12.37 -30.96
N ALA A 9 21.17 12.56 -31.74
CA ALA A 9 21.46 13.83 -32.41
C ALA A 9 20.38 14.27 -33.42
N ARG A 10 19.55 13.36 -33.92
CA ARG A 10 18.46 13.62 -34.87
C ARG A 10 17.06 13.44 -34.27
N MET A 11 16.96 13.12 -32.98
CA MET A 11 15.64 12.96 -32.33
C MET A 11 14.85 14.27 -32.34
N GLY A 12 15.51 15.43 -32.19
CA GLY A 12 14.85 16.73 -32.25
C GLY A 12 14.16 16.98 -33.59
N ASP A 13 14.87 16.75 -34.70
CA ASP A 13 14.33 16.92 -36.05
C ASP A 13 13.19 15.92 -36.34
N LEU A 14 13.35 14.68 -35.88
CA LEU A 14 12.32 13.66 -36.03
C LEU A 14 11.05 14.04 -35.26
N ILE A 15 11.17 14.49 -34.01
CA ILE A 15 10.03 14.96 -33.22
C ILE A 15 9.36 16.16 -33.88
N ALA A 16 10.14 17.13 -34.38
CA ALA A 16 9.58 18.30 -35.09
C ALA A 16 8.80 17.89 -36.34
N THR A 17 9.33 16.93 -37.10
CA THR A 17 8.65 16.39 -38.29
C THR A 17 7.34 15.68 -37.93
N LEU A 18 7.36 14.86 -36.88
CA LEU A 18 6.18 14.11 -36.42
C LEU A 18 5.11 15.03 -35.82
N ALA A 19 5.52 16.02 -35.03
CA ALA A 19 4.61 16.98 -34.40
C ALA A 19 3.90 17.86 -35.44
N ASN A 20 4.54 18.12 -36.58
CA ASN A 20 4.00 18.96 -37.64
C ASN A 20 3.27 18.16 -38.74
N ARG A 21 3.13 16.84 -38.57
CA ARG A 21 2.38 15.99 -39.47
C ARG A 21 0.89 16.24 -39.27
N SER A 22 0.19 16.63 -40.34
CA SER A 22 -1.27 16.60 -40.36
C SER A 22 -1.74 15.14 -40.29
N VAL A 23 -2.44 14.80 -39.21
CA VAL A 23 -3.11 13.51 -39.06
C VAL A 23 -4.59 13.74 -39.37
N GLU A 24 -5.22 12.82 -40.10
CA GLU A 24 -6.68 12.82 -40.25
C GLU A 24 -7.28 12.61 -38.86
N GLU A 25 -7.90 13.66 -38.30
CA GLU A 25 -8.66 13.54 -37.07
C GLU A 25 -9.79 12.55 -37.30
N HIS A 26 -9.68 11.40 -36.66
CA HIS A 26 -10.77 10.46 -36.56
C HIS A 26 -11.61 10.89 -35.35
N GLU A 27 -12.89 11.18 -35.57
CA GLU A 27 -13.84 11.29 -34.48
C GLU A 27 -13.90 9.93 -33.77
N MET A 28 -13.28 9.86 -32.60
CA MET A 28 -13.39 8.72 -31.70
C MET A 28 -14.34 9.12 -30.57
N GLU A 29 -15.27 8.22 -30.25
CA GLU A 29 -16.06 8.35 -29.03
C GLU A 29 -15.11 8.42 -27.82
N PRO A 30 -15.29 9.38 -26.91
CA PRO A 30 -14.43 9.51 -25.74
C PRO A 30 -14.47 8.24 -24.89
N ASP A 31 -13.31 7.68 -24.60
CA ASP A 31 -13.20 6.57 -23.65
C ASP A 31 -13.36 7.12 -22.23
N ALA A 32 -14.48 6.78 -21.59
CA ALA A 32 -14.79 7.16 -20.22
C ALA A 32 -13.68 6.77 -19.23
N SER A 33 -12.93 5.70 -19.48
CA SER A 33 -11.77 5.31 -18.68
C SER A 33 -10.63 6.31 -18.83
N MET A 34 -10.28 6.70 -20.07
CA MET A 34 -9.26 7.71 -20.33
C MET A 34 -9.66 9.09 -19.80
N GLU A 35 -10.92 9.48 -19.91
CA GLU A 35 -11.40 10.75 -19.35
C GLU A 35 -11.26 10.79 -17.83
N LEU A 36 -11.54 9.66 -17.16
CA LEU A 36 -11.36 9.52 -15.72
C LEU A 36 -9.88 9.65 -15.34
N GLU A 37 -8.99 8.96 -16.05
CA GLU A 37 -7.54 9.04 -15.79
C GLU A 37 -7.01 10.45 -16.03
N ASN A 38 -7.46 11.12 -17.09
CA ASN A 38 -7.09 12.50 -17.40
C ASN A 38 -7.51 13.46 -16.29
N ARG A 39 -8.72 13.28 -15.74
CA ARG A 39 -9.25 14.06 -14.62
C ARG A 39 -8.43 13.85 -13.35
N ILE A 40 -8.06 12.61 -13.03
CA ILE A 40 -7.19 12.29 -11.89
C ILE A 40 -5.82 12.94 -12.07
N ALA A 41 -5.20 12.79 -13.25
CA ALA A 41 -3.87 13.32 -13.52
C ALA A 41 -3.80 14.85 -13.51
N LYS A 42 -4.88 15.52 -13.92
CA LYS A 42 -4.99 16.99 -13.93
C LYS A 42 -5.45 17.58 -12.59
N SER A 43 -5.87 16.74 -11.63
CA SER A 43 -6.28 17.21 -10.31
C SER A 43 -5.12 17.91 -9.60
N ALA A 44 -5.40 19.05 -8.96
CA ALA A 44 -4.37 19.77 -8.23
C ALA A 44 -3.91 18.94 -7.03
N ARG A 45 -2.63 19.05 -6.67
CA ARG A 45 -2.15 18.46 -5.41
C ARG A 45 -2.97 19.06 -4.25
N PHE A 46 -3.55 18.19 -3.43
CA PHE A 46 -4.46 18.54 -2.32
C PHE A 46 -5.85 19.02 -2.72
N ASP A 47 -6.28 18.78 -3.96
CA ASP A 47 -7.65 19.07 -4.35
C ASP A 47 -8.64 18.26 -3.48
N THR A 48 -9.48 18.98 -2.76
CA THR A 48 -10.48 18.37 -1.88
C THR A 48 -11.81 18.11 -2.58
N ASP A 49 -11.99 18.55 -3.82
CA ASP A 49 -13.26 18.51 -4.54
C ASP A 49 -13.43 17.26 -5.42
N PHE A 50 -12.52 16.30 -5.32
CA PHE A 50 -12.61 15.04 -6.07
C PHE A 50 -13.67 14.10 -5.48
N ASP A 51 -14.89 14.19 -5.98
CA ASP A 51 -16.01 13.39 -5.48
C ASP A 51 -15.81 11.90 -5.79
N THR A 52 -15.72 11.08 -4.75
CA THR A 52 -15.58 9.62 -4.88
C THR A 52 -16.79 8.98 -5.55
N GLU A 53 -17.97 9.59 -5.50
CA GLU A 53 -19.14 9.09 -6.24
C GLU A 53 -18.91 9.11 -7.76
N THR A 54 -18.05 10.00 -8.26
CA THR A 54 -17.71 10.06 -9.69
C THR A 54 -16.74 8.97 -10.14
N LEU A 55 -16.06 8.28 -9.22
CA LEU A 55 -15.21 7.13 -9.53
C LEU A 55 -16.03 5.86 -9.74
N GLY A 56 -17.07 5.68 -8.92
CA GLY A 56 -17.89 4.47 -8.86
C GLY A 56 -18.40 4.19 -7.45
N PRO A 57 -19.17 3.10 -7.24
CA PRO A 57 -19.73 2.78 -5.93
C PRO A 57 -18.62 2.47 -4.91
N PRO A 58 -18.84 2.75 -3.62
CA PRO A 58 -17.89 2.42 -2.57
C PRO A 58 -17.65 0.90 -2.51
N SER A 59 -16.39 0.49 -2.51
CA SER A 59 -16.00 -0.93 -2.50
C SER A 59 -16.06 -1.57 -1.11
N GLY A 60 -16.05 -0.76 -0.05
CA GLY A 60 -15.86 -1.21 1.33
C GLY A 60 -14.39 -1.46 1.71
N TYR A 61 -13.44 -1.32 0.78
CA TYR A 61 -12.01 -1.46 1.04
C TYR A 61 -11.32 -0.10 1.25
N ILE A 62 -10.17 -0.14 1.91
CA ILE A 62 -9.33 1.03 2.22
C ILE A 62 -8.06 1.01 1.37
N CYS A 63 -7.55 2.14 0.92
CA CYS A 63 -6.30 2.20 0.17
C CYS A 63 -5.12 1.88 1.10
N PRO A 64 -4.27 0.88 0.78
CA PRO A 64 -3.10 0.54 1.60
C PRO A 64 -2.09 1.68 1.75
N ASP A 65 -2.00 2.58 0.76
CA ASP A 65 -0.96 3.62 0.74
C ASP A 65 -1.36 4.90 1.50
N CYS A 66 -2.66 5.21 1.57
CA CYS A 66 -3.13 6.48 2.13
C CYS A 66 -4.29 6.35 3.12
N ASN A 67 -4.72 5.13 3.43
CA ASN A 67 -5.84 4.83 4.33
C ASN A 67 -7.19 5.48 3.95
N GLY A 68 -7.34 5.96 2.71
CA GLY A 68 -8.60 6.51 2.20
C GLY A 68 -9.53 5.43 1.62
N SER A 69 -10.84 5.68 1.57
CA SER A 69 -11.80 4.74 0.97
C SER A 69 -11.52 4.49 -0.51
N LEU A 70 -11.71 3.23 -0.94
CA LEU A 70 -11.63 2.82 -2.35
C LEU A 70 -13.03 2.74 -2.97
N ALA A 71 -13.17 3.25 -4.19
CA ALA A 71 -14.31 3.03 -5.06
C ALA A 71 -14.02 1.88 -6.03
N SER A 72 -15.04 1.10 -6.39
CA SER A 72 -14.96 0.10 -7.46
C SER A 72 -15.13 0.77 -8.81
N VAL A 73 -14.23 0.49 -9.76
CA VAL A 73 -14.19 1.12 -11.08
C VAL A 73 -14.06 0.06 -12.17
N GLY A 74 -14.99 0.06 -13.13
CA GLY A 74 -14.97 -0.84 -14.30
C GLY A 74 -15.02 -2.33 -13.94
N GLU A 75 -14.20 -3.14 -14.63
CA GLU A 75 -14.11 -4.61 -14.46
C GLU A 75 -13.35 -5.03 -13.18
N GLY A 76 -13.81 -4.58 -12.02
CA GLY A 76 -13.31 -5.06 -10.72
C GLY A 76 -12.03 -4.40 -10.22
N ASN A 77 -11.59 -3.29 -10.83
CA ASN A 77 -10.47 -2.52 -10.31
C ASN A 77 -10.94 -1.53 -9.22
N TYR A 78 -10.00 -1.00 -8.45
CA TYR A 78 -10.27 -0.08 -7.36
C TYR A 78 -9.48 1.21 -7.52
N ARG A 79 -10.10 2.34 -7.20
CA ARG A 79 -9.45 3.66 -7.21
C ARG A 79 -9.68 4.38 -5.88
N CYS A 80 -8.63 5.00 -5.37
CA CYS A 80 -8.70 5.92 -4.24
C CYS A 80 -8.98 7.33 -4.74
N ARG A 81 -9.56 8.16 -3.87
CA ARG A 81 -9.80 9.59 -4.11
C ARG A 81 -8.56 10.39 -4.51
N VAL A 82 -7.39 9.99 -4.03
CA VAL A 82 -6.11 10.67 -4.32
C VAL A 82 -5.39 10.09 -5.55
N GLY A 83 -6.01 9.16 -6.27
CA GLY A 83 -5.52 8.64 -7.55
C GLY A 83 -4.82 7.28 -7.52
N HIS A 84 -4.59 6.67 -6.35
CA HIS A 84 -4.06 5.31 -6.27
C HIS A 84 -5.02 4.30 -6.92
N ALA A 85 -4.45 3.30 -7.58
CA ALA A 85 -5.17 2.36 -8.41
C ALA A 85 -4.72 0.94 -8.12
N TRP A 86 -5.69 0.03 -8.05
CA TRP A 86 -5.44 -1.35 -7.69
C TRP A 86 -6.23 -2.29 -8.57
N THR A 87 -5.57 -3.31 -9.10
CA THR A 87 -6.26 -4.53 -9.53
C THR A 87 -6.60 -5.37 -8.30
N PRO A 88 -7.54 -6.34 -8.38
CA PRO A 88 -7.84 -7.25 -7.28
C PRO A 88 -6.61 -7.95 -6.71
N ASP A 89 -5.77 -8.53 -7.57
CA ASP A 89 -4.57 -9.24 -7.14
C ASP A 89 -3.53 -8.31 -6.50
N ALA A 90 -3.37 -7.09 -7.03
CA ALA A 90 -2.47 -6.10 -6.45
C ALA A 90 -2.96 -5.65 -5.07
N LEU A 91 -4.27 -5.43 -4.92
CA LEU A 91 -4.86 -5.06 -3.63
C LEU A 91 -4.68 -6.18 -2.61
N LEU A 92 -4.90 -7.45 -3.01
CA LEU A 92 -4.74 -8.60 -2.12
C LEU A 92 -3.29 -8.71 -1.63
N ARG A 93 -2.31 -8.66 -2.53
CA ARG A 93 -0.89 -8.67 -2.15
C ARG A 93 -0.52 -7.52 -1.21
N ALA A 94 -1.04 -6.32 -1.47
CA ALA A 94 -0.80 -5.18 -0.59
C ALA A 94 -1.37 -5.36 0.82
N ARG A 95 -2.44 -6.18 0.98
CA ARG A 95 -2.94 -6.58 2.29
C ARG A 95 -2.03 -7.55 2.99
N ASP A 96 -1.48 -8.53 2.27
CA ASP A 96 -0.51 -9.46 2.84
C ASP A 96 0.69 -8.68 3.41
N GLU A 97 1.24 -7.74 2.63
CA GLU A 97 2.33 -6.89 3.10
C GLU A 97 1.94 -5.99 4.29
N GLU A 98 0.71 -5.47 4.32
CA GLU A 98 0.22 -4.66 5.45
C GLU A 98 0.12 -5.50 6.73
N VAL A 99 -0.39 -6.72 6.62
CA VAL A 99 -0.46 -7.68 7.73
C VAL A 99 0.94 -8.02 8.22
N GLU A 100 1.87 -8.34 7.32
CA GLU A 100 3.27 -8.61 7.67
C GLU A 100 3.91 -7.43 8.40
N ARG A 101 3.75 -6.21 7.89
CA ARG A 101 4.25 -4.99 8.54
C ARG A 101 3.65 -4.80 9.93
N ALA A 102 2.33 -4.99 10.08
CA ALA A 102 1.65 -4.87 11.37
C ALA A 102 2.16 -5.89 12.40
N LEU A 103 2.37 -7.14 11.97
CA LEU A 103 2.90 -8.21 12.81
C LEU A 103 4.34 -7.92 13.25
N TRP A 104 5.18 -7.41 12.34
CA TRP A 104 6.55 -7.03 12.65
C TRP A 104 6.60 -5.89 13.67
N ILE A 105 5.74 -4.88 13.50
CA ILE A 105 5.57 -3.78 14.46
C ILE A 105 5.12 -4.33 15.82
N ALA A 106 4.12 -5.20 15.86
CA ALA A 106 3.62 -5.79 17.11
C ALA A 106 4.72 -6.56 17.85
N LEU A 107 5.47 -7.40 17.14
CA LEU A 107 6.58 -8.17 17.71
C LEU A 107 7.63 -7.25 18.32
N ARG A 108 8.07 -6.25 17.56
CA ARG A 108 9.05 -5.25 18.02
C ARG A 108 8.52 -4.49 19.24
N SER A 109 7.28 -4.00 19.21
CA SER A 109 6.68 -3.25 20.31
C SER A 109 6.56 -4.08 21.59
N LEU A 110 6.24 -5.37 21.49
CA LEU A 110 6.20 -6.27 22.64
C LEU A 110 7.60 -6.50 23.23
N GLN A 111 8.62 -6.68 22.39
CA GLN A 111 10.02 -6.78 22.85
C GLN A 111 10.52 -5.50 23.51
N GLU A 112 10.13 -4.33 23.00
CA GLU A 112 10.46 -3.04 23.62
C GLU A 112 9.72 -2.88 24.97
N LYS A 113 8.44 -3.28 25.05
CA LYS A 113 7.63 -3.29 26.28
C LYS A 113 8.29 -4.16 27.36
N SER A 114 8.70 -5.39 27.02
CA SER A 114 9.33 -6.29 28.01
C SER A 114 10.64 -5.72 28.56
N LYS A 115 11.53 -5.25 27.67
CA LYS A 115 12.81 -4.62 28.04
C LYS A 115 12.61 -3.39 28.93
N LEU A 116 11.66 -2.53 28.59
CA LEU A 116 11.33 -1.35 29.38
C LEU A 116 10.79 -1.73 30.76
N SER A 117 9.85 -2.67 30.83
CA SER A 117 9.27 -3.15 32.08
C SER A 117 10.35 -3.75 33.00
N ARG A 118 11.27 -4.58 32.49
CA ARG A 118 12.41 -5.09 33.28
C ARG A 118 13.26 -3.95 33.86
N ARG A 119 13.63 -2.98 33.02
CA ARG A 119 14.41 -1.81 33.46
C ARG A 119 13.68 -1.00 34.54
N LEU A 120 12.35 -0.90 34.47
CA LEU A 120 11.56 -0.20 35.47
C LEU A 120 11.45 -0.99 36.78
N ALA A 121 11.34 -2.32 36.72
CA ALA A 121 11.40 -3.18 37.91
C ALA A 121 12.73 -3.00 38.65
N ASP A 122 13.85 -3.04 37.93
CA ASP A 122 15.19 -2.88 38.51
C ASP A 122 15.35 -1.52 39.22
N LYS A 123 14.73 -0.47 38.69
CA LYS A 123 14.77 0.89 39.27
C LYS A 123 13.83 1.11 40.44
N ALA A 124 12.70 0.41 40.48
CA ALA A 124 11.67 0.62 41.50
C ALA A 124 12.10 0.13 42.89
N GLY A 125 13.08 -0.77 42.96
CA GLY A 125 13.47 -1.44 44.21
C GLY A 125 12.41 -2.44 44.69
N PRO A 126 12.68 -3.23 45.74
CA PRO A 126 11.78 -4.29 46.19
C PRO A 126 10.38 -3.76 46.58
N GLY A 127 9.33 -4.44 46.10
CA GLY A 127 7.96 -4.16 46.49
C GLY A 127 6.97 -4.26 45.33
N LEU A 128 5.70 -3.97 45.64
CA LEU A 128 4.55 -4.19 44.74
C LEU A 128 4.69 -3.55 43.36
N ILE A 129 5.39 -2.42 43.26
CA ILE A 129 5.62 -1.73 41.98
C ILE A 129 6.62 -2.49 41.11
N ALA A 130 7.70 -3.02 41.68
CA ALA A 130 8.64 -3.86 40.95
C ALA A 130 7.99 -5.18 40.51
N ASP A 131 7.20 -5.80 41.39
CA ASP A 131 6.47 -7.04 41.07
C ASP A 131 5.52 -6.82 39.88
N ARG A 132 4.77 -5.72 39.89
CA ARG A 132 3.91 -5.36 38.75
C ARG A 132 4.69 -5.18 37.45
N TYR A 133 5.86 -4.54 37.48
CA TYR A 133 6.68 -4.39 36.28
C TYR A 133 7.28 -5.73 35.81
N ILE A 134 7.62 -6.63 36.73
CA ILE A 134 8.04 -8.00 36.42
C ILE A 134 6.91 -8.76 35.71
N ASP A 135 5.68 -8.68 36.21
CA ASP A 135 4.52 -9.33 35.60
C ASP A 135 4.27 -8.80 34.18
N LEU A 136 4.31 -7.47 34.00
CA LEU A 136 4.16 -6.84 32.69
C LEU A 136 5.27 -7.24 31.70
N ALA A 137 6.49 -7.45 32.19
CA ALA A 137 7.58 -7.95 31.35
C ALA A 137 7.34 -9.41 30.93
N ALA A 138 6.96 -10.27 31.87
CA ALA A 138 6.67 -11.67 31.61
C ALA A 138 5.50 -11.86 30.63
N GLU A 139 4.43 -11.06 30.77
CA GLU A 139 3.30 -11.07 29.85
C GLU A 139 3.73 -10.70 28.42
N ALA A 140 4.55 -9.64 28.28
CA ALA A 140 5.07 -9.22 26.98
C ALA A 140 6.03 -10.25 26.36
N GLU A 141 6.90 -10.86 27.17
CA GLU A 141 7.80 -11.96 26.76
C GLU A 141 7.00 -13.17 26.28
N HIS A 142 5.93 -13.53 26.99
CA HIS A 142 5.04 -14.62 26.58
C HIS A 142 4.34 -14.32 25.25
N ALA A 143 3.81 -13.11 25.08
CA ALA A 143 3.17 -12.69 23.83
C ALA A 143 4.15 -12.73 22.64
N VAL A 144 5.41 -12.31 22.83
CA VAL A 144 6.48 -12.43 21.82
C VAL A 144 6.69 -13.89 21.43
N ALA A 145 6.78 -14.79 22.40
CA ALA A 145 7.03 -16.22 22.16
C ALA A 145 5.90 -16.85 21.34
N VAL A 146 4.64 -16.61 21.74
CA VAL A 146 3.46 -17.13 21.03
C VAL A 146 3.38 -16.59 19.61
N LEU A 147 3.57 -15.27 19.44
CA LEU A 147 3.50 -14.65 18.12
C LEU A 147 4.61 -15.17 17.19
N SER A 148 5.85 -15.25 17.67
CA SER A 148 7.00 -15.70 16.87
C SER A 148 6.87 -17.16 16.44
N ASP A 149 6.40 -18.03 17.33
CA ASP A 149 6.13 -19.45 17.02
C ASP A 149 5.12 -19.59 15.88
N ARG A 150 4.00 -18.86 15.96
CA ARG A 150 2.95 -18.92 14.94
C ARG A 150 3.41 -18.36 13.60
N LEU A 151 4.14 -17.25 13.59
CA LEU A 151 4.67 -16.67 12.35
C LEU A 151 5.68 -17.60 11.68
N SER A 152 6.52 -18.27 12.47
CA SER A 152 7.51 -19.23 11.94
C SER A 152 6.82 -20.46 11.31
N ALA A 153 5.76 -20.98 11.92
CA ALA A 153 5.00 -22.11 11.39
C ALA A 153 4.26 -21.79 10.07
N VAL A 154 3.70 -20.58 9.97
CA VAL A 154 3.02 -20.11 8.74
C VAL A 154 4.02 -19.96 7.59
N SER A 155 5.20 -19.39 7.86
CA SER A 155 6.24 -19.19 6.85
C SER A 155 6.73 -20.53 6.26
N GLN A 156 6.93 -21.54 7.11
CA GLN A 156 7.34 -22.89 6.66
C GLN A 156 6.26 -23.56 5.79
N THR A 157 4.98 -23.34 6.11
CA THR A 157 3.86 -23.91 5.33
C THR A 157 3.78 -23.30 3.92
N GLN A 158 4.11 -22.00 3.78
CA GLN A 158 4.15 -21.32 2.48
C GLN A 158 5.32 -21.78 1.61
N GLU A 159 6.48 -22.07 2.19
CA GLU A 159 7.64 -22.62 1.47
C GLU A 159 7.34 -24.03 0.91
N ASP A 160 6.65 -24.87 1.67
CA ASP A 160 6.29 -26.24 1.26
C ASP A 160 5.18 -26.30 0.19
N SER A 161 4.35 -25.26 0.08
CA SER A 161 3.23 -25.21 -0.87
C SER A 161 3.55 -24.45 -2.18
N GLY A 162 4.74 -23.83 -2.27
CA GLY A 162 5.26 -23.17 -3.47
C GLY A 162 6.24 -24.00 -4.31
N GLY A 163 6.43 -25.29 -3.97
CA GLY A 163 7.35 -26.23 -4.63
C GLY A 163 6.70 -27.12 -5.70
#